data_AF-A0A2T4BS33-F1
#
_entry.id   AF-A0A2T4BS33-F1
#
_cell.length_a   1.000
_cell.length_b   1.000
_cell.length_c   1.000
_cell.angle_alpha   90.00
_cell.angle_beta   90.00
_cell.angle_gamma   90.00
#
_symmetry.space_group_name_H-M   'P 1'
#
loop_
_entity.id
_entity.type
_entity.pdbx_description
1 polymer ?
#
loop_
_entity_poly.entity_id
_entity_poly.type
_entity_poly.pdbx_seq_one_letter_code
_entity_poly.pdbx_strand_id
1 'polypeptide(L)'
;MMAWDLMHLAAPLRKPTLQEATATFLLLLPFFCSLVYRLYAKIRRRDGRPVGLYILPGASLDHEPKYEIIAVHGLGANPEHTWMCRTSSESEGGKCQKRVHLLRDLLMKDERFADARILHFAYNSDWLVDACFESARDIGLRLMESLVKHRNQHPVNRIQWALVNMANMMHSVYLWYL
;
A
#
# COMPACT_ATOMS: atom_id res chain seq x y z
N MET A 1 -12.88 44.07 53.05
CA MET A 1 -12.47 42.66 52.96
C MET A 1 -12.15 42.37 51.50
N MET A 2 -10.84 42.34 51.22
CA MET A 2 -10.10 41.78 50.07
C MET A 2 -10.88 41.48 48.77
N ALA A 3 -10.78 42.39 47.81
CA ALA A 3 -10.69 42.08 46.40
C ALA A 3 -9.71 43.10 45.80
N TRP A 4 -9.08 42.79 44.67
CA TRP A 4 -8.09 43.62 43.95
C TRP A 4 -6.60 43.34 44.23
N ASP A 5 -6.16 42.09 44.05
CA ASP A 5 -4.74 41.84 43.75
C ASP A 5 -4.53 40.59 42.87
N LEU A 6 -5.25 40.52 41.75
CA LEU A 6 -5.04 39.51 40.69
C LEU A 6 -4.86 40.17 39.31
N MET A 7 -4.19 41.33 39.25
CA MET A 7 -3.99 42.09 38.01
C MET A 7 -2.52 42.32 37.62
N HIS A 8 -1.55 41.63 38.22
CA HIS A 8 -0.12 41.89 37.92
C HIS A 8 0.73 40.65 37.61
N LEU A 9 0.21 39.71 36.82
CA LEU A 9 1.06 38.68 36.21
C LEU A 9 0.76 38.47 34.72
N ALA A 10 0.76 39.56 33.97
CA ALA A 10 1.01 39.51 32.53
C ALA A 10 2.32 40.25 32.27
N ALA A 11 3.44 39.55 32.40
CA ALA A 11 4.72 40.07 31.94
C ALA A 11 4.61 40.32 30.42
N PRO A 12 5.06 41.48 29.90
CA PRO A 12 4.99 41.76 28.48
C PRO A 12 5.89 40.77 27.73
N LEU A 13 5.32 40.06 26.76
CA LEU A 13 6.05 39.11 25.93
C LEU A 13 7.17 39.86 25.19
N ARG A 14 8.41 39.70 25.64
CA ARG A 14 9.58 40.36 25.05
C ARG A 14 9.75 39.84 23.62
N LYS A 15 9.75 40.74 22.64
CA LYS A 15 10.03 40.39 21.25
C LYS A 15 11.51 39.97 21.15
N PRO A 16 11.82 38.81 20.53
CA PRO A 16 13.18 38.36 20.39
C PRO A 16 13.97 39.33 19.51
N THR A 17 15.23 39.55 19.85
CA THR A 17 16.14 40.34 19.01
C THR A 17 16.52 39.56 17.75
N LEU A 18 16.95 40.26 16.69
CA LEU A 18 17.33 39.61 15.43
C LEU A 18 18.42 38.55 15.61
N GLN A 19 19.39 38.79 16.50
CA GLN A 19 20.48 37.86 16.83
C GLN A 19 20.00 36.62 17.60
N GLU A 20 19.06 36.79 18.54
CA GLU A 20 18.45 35.65 19.25
C GLU A 20 17.60 34.81 18.28
N ALA A 21 16.87 35.45 17.36
CA ALA A 21 16.09 34.74 16.35
C ALA A 21 16.98 33.95 15.38
N THR A 22 18.09 34.52 14.90
CA THR A 22 19.03 33.82 14.00
C THR A 22 19.76 32.68 14.71
N ALA A 23 20.20 32.87 15.95
CA ALA A 23 20.83 31.81 16.74
C ALA A 23 19.87 30.63 16.98
N THR A 24 18.62 30.92 17.35
CA THR A 24 17.59 29.89 17.54
C THR A 24 17.30 29.15 16.24
N PHE A 25 17.23 29.86 15.11
CA PHE A 25 17.02 29.25 13.80
C PHE A 25 18.17 28.30 13.42
N LEU A 26 19.43 28.72 13.61
CA LEU A 26 20.60 27.89 13.32
C LEU A 26 20.69 26.65 14.22
N LEU A 27 20.25 26.76 15.48
CA LEU A 27 20.18 25.62 16.41
C LEU A 27 19.07 24.62 16.05
N LEU A 28 17.92 25.11 15.58
CA LEU A 28 16.78 24.26 15.21
C LEU A 28 16.89 23.67 13.80
N LEU A 29 17.63 24.33 12.90
CA LEU A 29 17.84 23.90 11.52
C LEU A 29 18.30 22.45 11.39
N PRO A 30 19.33 21.94 12.09
CA PRO A 30 19.74 20.54 11.95
C PRO A 30 18.67 19.54 12.44
N PHE A 31 17.89 19.92 13.46
CA PHE A 31 16.79 19.09 13.96
C PHE A 31 15.65 19.02 12.93
N PHE A 32 15.31 20.16 12.33
CA PHE A 32 14.32 20.25 11.27
C PHE A 32 14.78 19.51 10.01
N CYS A 33 16.02 19.71 9.56
CA CYS A 33 16.61 18.99 8.43
C CYS A 33 16.65 17.48 8.67
N SER A 34 16.96 17.02 9.89
CA SER A 34 16.91 15.60 10.25
C SER A 34 15.50 15.03 10.19
N LEU A 35 14.49 15.78 10.67
CA LEU A 35 13.09 15.37 10.57
C LEU A 35 12.64 15.27 9.11
N VAL A 36 12.91 16.31 8.31
CA VAL A 36 12.61 16.36 6.88
C VAL A 36 13.36 15.25 6.13
N TYR A 37 14.62 14.98 6.47
CA TYR A 37 15.39 13.89 5.88
C TYR A 37 14.81 12.52 6.25
N ARG A 38 14.37 12.29 7.48
CA ARG A 38 13.71 11.04 7.88
C ARG A 38 12.40 10.83 7.12
N LEU A 39 11.61 11.89 6.94
CA LEU A 39 10.43 11.87 6.07
C LEU A 39 10.84 11.54 4.64
N TYR A 40 11.76 12.30 4.05
CA TYR A 40 12.26 12.12 2.69
C TYR A 40 12.83 10.71 2.45
N ALA A 41 13.63 10.18 3.37
CA ALA A 41 14.18 8.82 3.27
C ALA A 41 13.08 7.75 3.38
N LYS A 42 12.07 7.97 4.23
CA LYS A 42 10.91 7.08 4.34
C LYS A 42 10.04 7.12 3.08
N ILE A 43 9.98 8.27 2.42
CA ILE A 43 9.31 8.50 1.15
C ILE A 43 10.09 7.82 0.01
N ARG A 44 11.39 8.09 -0.13
CA ARG A 44 12.27 7.53 -1.18
C ARG A 44 12.37 6.01 -1.15
N ARG A 45 12.22 5.39 0.03
CA ARG A 45 12.11 3.91 0.15
C ARG A 45 10.88 3.32 -0.57
N ARG A 46 9.97 4.16 -1.11
CA ARG A 46 8.78 3.72 -1.86
C ARG A 46 8.98 3.68 -3.37
N ASP A 47 10.07 4.24 -3.90
CA ASP A 47 10.37 4.22 -5.33
C ASP A 47 10.69 2.80 -5.81
N GLY A 48 10.01 2.38 -6.89
CA GLY A 48 10.25 1.09 -7.54
C GLY A 48 9.16 0.03 -7.36
N ARG A 49 7.92 0.42 -7.02
CA ARG A 49 6.81 -0.55 -7.02
C ARG A 49 6.52 -1.04 -8.44
N PRO A 50 6.32 -2.34 -8.65
CA PRO A 50 5.86 -2.83 -9.94
C PRO A 50 4.47 -2.26 -10.23
N VAL A 51 4.25 -1.83 -11.46
CA VAL A 51 2.94 -1.36 -11.97
C VAL A 51 2.57 -2.22 -13.16
N GLY A 52 1.30 -2.60 -13.25
CA GLY A 52 0.75 -3.42 -14.31
C GLY A 52 0.25 -4.78 -13.84
N LEU A 53 -0.09 -5.61 -14.82
CA LEU A 53 -0.66 -6.93 -14.63
C LEU A 53 0.42 -8.01 -14.80
N TYR A 54 0.53 -8.92 -13.84
CA TYR A 54 1.51 -10.00 -13.85
C TYR A 54 0.91 -11.33 -13.41
N ILE A 55 1.36 -12.45 -13.99
CA ILE A 55 0.94 -13.77 -13.54
C ILE A 55 1.71 -14.11 -12.27
N LEU A 56 1.04 -14.61 -11.23
CA LEU A 56 1.73 -15.09 -10.05
C LEU A 56 2.41 -16.44 -10.35
N PRO A 57 3.75 -16.56 -10.21
CA PRO A 57 4.43 -17.84 -10.33
C PRO A 57 4.14 -18.69 -9.09
N GLY A 58 3.65 -19.91 -9.27
CA GLY A 58 3.40 -20.79 -8.12
C GLY A 58 2.65 -22.09 -8.42
N ALA A 59 1.80 -22.12 -9.44
CA ALA A 59 1.16 -23.35 -9.89
C ALA A 59 1.80 -23.78 -11.22
N SER A 60 2.45 -24.95 -11.23
CA SER A 60 2.63 -25.73 -12.45
C SER A 60 1.24 -26.13 -12.92
N LEU A 61 0.66 -25.28 -13.76
CA LEU A 61 -0.53 -25.62 -14.51
C LEU A 61 -0.09 -26.67 -15.53
N ASP A 62 -0.24 -27.94 -15.16
CA ASP A 62 -0.02 -29.08 -16.08
C ASP A 62 -1.02 -29.04 -17.26
N HIS A 63 -2.06 -28.21 -17.15
CA HIS A 63 -3.16 -28.01 -18.08
C HIS A 63 -3.51 -26.53 -18.23
N GLU A 64 -4.11 -26.14 -19.36
CA GLU A 64 -4.58 -24.76 -19.55
C GLU A 64 -5.60 -24.35 -18.47
N PRO A 65 -5.47 -23.16 -17.87
CA PRO A 65 -6.37 -22.73 -16.80
C PRO A 65 -7.77 -22.50 -17.34
N LYS A 66 -8.79 -22.96 -16.61
CA LYS A 66 -10.20 -22.79 -16.98
C LYS A 66 -10.69 -21.37 -16.73
N TYR A 67 -10.15 -20.74 -15.69
CA TYR A 67 -10.51 -19.38 -15.33
C TYR A 67 -9.37 -18.61 -14.67
N GLU A 68 -9.53 -17.28 -14.63
CA GLU A 68 -8.56 -16.38 -14.03
C GLU A 68 -9.15 -15.68 -12.80
N ILE A 69 -8.29 -15.48 -11.79
CA ILE A 69 -8.56 -14.73 -10.57
C ILE A 69 -7.66 -13.50 -10.58
N ILE A 70 -8.24 -12.31 -10.56
CA ILE A 70 -7.48 -11.05 -10.58
C ILE A 70 -7.41 -10.48 -9.16
N ALA A 71 -6.22 -10.40 -8.59
CA ALA A 71 -5.97 -9.81 -7.28
C ALA A 71 -5.51 -8.35 -7.43
N VAL A 72 -6.23 -7.44 -6.79
CA VAL A 72 -5.97 -5.99 -6.81
C VAL A 72 -5.74 -5.50 -5.38
N HIS A 73 -4.63 -4.78 -5.16
CA HIS A 73 -4.32 -4.22 -3.83
C HIS A 73 -5.08 -2.92 -3.54
N GLY A 74 -5.19 -2.57 -2.26
CA GLY A 74 -5.84 -1.34 -1.80
C GLY A 74 -4.97 -0.09 -1.97
N LEU A 75 -5.62 1.07 -1.80
CA LEU A 75 -4.94 2.36 -1.73
C LEU A 75 -4.02 2.41 -0.50
N GLY A 76 -2.84 2.99 -0.65
CA GLY A 76 -1.77 3.04 0.35
C GLY A 76 -1.07 1.71 0.62
N ALA A 77 -1.54 0.60 0.05
CA ALA A 77 -0.99 -0.72 0.28
C ALA A 77 0.10 -1.06 -0.75
N ASN A 78 1.16 -1.73 -0.31
CA ASN A 78 2.17 -2.26 -1.22
C ASN A 78 1.63 -3.54 -1.90
N PRO A 79 1.73 -3.66 -3.23
CA PRO A 79 1.16 -4.78 -3.98
C PRO A 79 1.61 -6.15 -3.46
N GLU A 80 2.92 -6.33 -3.21
CA GLU A 80 3.45 -7.60 -2.71
C GLU A 80 3.08 -7.85 -1.25
N HIS A 81 3.21 -6.85 -0.39
CA HIS A 81 2.96 -7.00 1.04
C HIS A 81 1.49 -7.14 1.40
N THR A 82 0.57 -6.65 0.56
CA THR A 82 -0.89 -6.78 0.76
C THR A 82 -1.30 -8.24 0.96
N TRP A 83 -0.58 -9.16 0.33
CA TRP A 83 -0.87 -10.59 0.36
C TRP A 83 0.07 -11.39 1.25
N MET A 84 0.91 -10.73 2.06
CA MET A 84 1.79 -11.40 3.02
C MET A 84 1.18 -11.40 4.42
N CYS A 85 1.03 -12.59 5.01
CA CYS A 85 0.71 -12.74 6.42
C CYS A 85 1.95 -13.17 7.21
N ARG A 86 2.07 -12.65 8.44
CA ARG A 86 3.05 -13.14 9.42
C ARG A 86 2.42 -14.26 10.20
N THR A 87 3.02 -15.45 10.19
CA THR A 87 2.61 -16.53 11.08
C THR A 87 3.12 -16.22 12.49
N SER A 88 2.25 -16.25 13.50
CA SER A 88 2.58 -16.03 14.91
C SER A 88 3.24 -17.23 15.59
N SER A 89 3.62 -18.27 14.84
CA SER A 89 4.22 -19.47 15.39
C SER A 89 5.67 -19.21 15.79
N GLU A 90 5.91 -19.36 17.10
CA GLU A 90 7.15 -19.32 17.87
C GLU A 90 7.66 -17.92 18.30
N SER A 91 6.99 -17.44 19.36
CA SER A 91 7.67 -16.99 20.58
C SER A 91 8.89 -17.86 20.91
N GLU A 92 9.97 -17.20 21.33
CA GLU A 92 11.25 -17.77 21.78
C GLU A 92 12.29 -18.07 20.69
N GLY A 93 13.37 -17.28 20.70
CA GLY A 93 14.64 -17.68 20.10
C GLY A 93 14.88 -17.33 18.64
N GLY A 94 14.75 -16.04 18.26
CA GLY A 94 15.54 -15.43 17.19
C GLY A 94 15.44 -16.01 15.76
N LYS A 95 14.52 -16.94 15.47
CA LYS A 95 14.37 -17.52 14.13
C LYS A 95 13.39 -16.71 13.29
N CYS A 96 13.79 -16.52 12.04
CA CYS A 96 13.16 -15.69 11.02
C CYS A 96 11.64 -15.95 10.91
N GLN A 97 10.81 -14.92 11.17
CA GLN A 97 9.36 -14.97 10.96
C GLN A 97 9.06 -15.42 9.53
N LYS A 98 8.51 -16.62 9.35
CA LYS A 98 8.11 -17.11 8.03
C LYS A 98 6.95 -16.25 7.52
N ARG A 99 7.17 -15.51 6.44
CA ARG A 99 6.10 -14.78 5.75
C ARG A 99 5.41 -15.75 4.80
N VAL A 100 4.09 -15.88 4.94
CA VAL A 100 3.25 -16.72 4.08
C VAL A 100 2.56 -15.82 3.07
N HIS A 101 2.64 -16.17 1.79
CA HIS A 101 1.96 -15.42 0.73
C HIS A 101 0.55 -15.99 0.52
N LEU A 102 -0.49 -15.30 0.97
CA LEU A 102 -1.88 -15.75 0.96
C LEU A 102 -2.33 -16.30 -0.41
N LEU A 103 -2.03 -15.60 -1.51
CA LEU A 103 -2.40 -16.08 -2.85
C LEU A 103 -1.64 -17.36 -3.26
N ARG A 104 -0.32 -17.43 -3.05
CA ARG A 104 0.51 -18.57 -3.52
C ARG A 104 0.45 -19.77 -2.58
N ASP A 105 0.48 -19.51 -1.28
CA ASP A 105 0.63 -20.55 -0.26
C ASP A 105 -0.70 -21.08 0.25
N LEU A 106 -1.80 -20.33 0.10
CA LEU A 106 -3.14 -20.76 0.49
C LEU A 106 -4.04 -20.94 -0.72
N LEU A 107 -4.27 -19.87 -1.50
CA LEU A 107 -5.27 -19.91 -2.58
C LEU A 107 -4.89 -20.89 -3.68
N MET A 108 -3.63 -20.90 -4.15
CA MET A 108 -3.17 -21.85 -5.17
C MET A 108 -3.05 -23.30 -4.69
N LYS A 109 -2.96 -23.54 -3.37
CA LYS A 109 -2.86 -24.90 -2.82
C LYS A 109 -4.23 -25.51 -2.51
N ASP A 110 -5.29 -24.72 -2.61
CA ASP A 110 -6.65 -25.18 -2.41
C ASP A 110 -7.17 -25.83 -3.71
N GLU A 111 -7.61 -27.07 -3.62
CA GLU A 111 -8.08 -27.86 -4.77
C GLU A 111 -9.21 -27.18 -5.55
N ARG A 112 -10.02 -26.35 -4.89
CA ARG A 112 -11.12 -25.60 -5.52
C ARG A 112 -10.61 -24.62 -6.59
N PHE A 113 -9.36 -24.18 -6.46
CA PHE A 113 -8.71 -23.21 -7.34
C PHE A 113 -7.56 -23.84 -8.15
N ALA A 114 -7.47 -25.17 -8.21
CA ALA A 114 -6.44 -25.86 -8.98
C ALA A 114 -6.46 -25.52 -10.48
N ASP A 115 -7.64 -25.22 -11.03
CA ASP A 115 -7.82 -24.82 -12.43
C ASP A 115 -7.69 -23.31 -12.67
N ALA A 116 -7.33 -22.54 -11.64
CA ALA A 116 -7.30 -21.09 -11.68
C ALA A 116 -5.90 -20.55 -11.95
N ARG A 117 -5.79 -19.59 -12.88
CA ARG A 117 -4.60 -18.72 -12.98
C ARG A 117 -4.82 -17.47 -12.13
N ILE A 118 -3.87 -17.13 -11.27
CA ILE A 118 -3.94 -15.89 -10.47
C ILE A 118 -3.14 -14.79 -11.15
N LEU A 119 -3.81 -13.66 -11.40
CA LEU A 119 -3.24 -12.45 -11.96
C LEU A 119 -3.09 -11.38 -10.88
N HIS A 120 -1.87 -10.90 -10.75
CA HIS A 120 -1.39 -9.75 -10.04
C HIS A 120 -1.69 -8.39 -10.70
N PHE A 121 -2.66 -7.56 -10.29
CA PHE A 121 -2.70 -6.16 -10.78
C PHE A 121 -2.17 -5.17 -9.75
N ALA A 122 -1.12 -4.45 -10.13
CA ALA A 122 -0.53 -3.39 -9.34
C ALA A 122 -0.71 -2.02 -10.00
N TYR A 123 -1.08 -1.02 -9.22
CA TYR A 123 -1.17 0.39 -9.64
C TYR A 123 -0.45 1.28 -8.63
N ASN A 124 -0.22 2.55 -8.99
CA ASN A 124 0.28 3.50 -8.01
C ASN A 124 -0.77 3.70 -6.90
N SER A 125 -0.52 3.15 -5.72
CA SER A 125 -1.38 3.29 -4.55
C SER A 125 -0.84 4.31 -3.55
N ASP A 126 0.16 5.12 -3.88
CA ASP A 126 0.71 6.07 -2.92
C ASP A 126 -0.31 7.14 -2.53
N TRP A 127 -0.22 7.60 -1.28
CA TRP A 127 -1.22 8.50 -0.69
C TRP A 127 -0.62 9.76 -0.07
N LEU A 128 0.68 9.76 0.22
CA LEU A 128 1.35 10.85 0.95
C LEU A 128 2.32 11.63 0.07
N VAL A 129 3.19 10.95 -0.67
CA VAL A 129 4.11 11.54 -1.63
C VAL A 129 3.98 10.80 -2.93
N ASP A 130 3.98 11.53 -4.05
CA ASP A 130 3.59 11.04 -5.37
C ASP A 130 2.24 10.33 -5.35
N ALA A 131 1.33 10.94 -4.59
CA ALA A 131 0.00 10.40 -4.34
C ALA A 131 -0.69 10.07 -5.66
N CYS A 132 -1.46 8.98 -5.66
CA CYS A 132 -2.26 8.60 -6.80
C CYS A 132 -3.30 9.69 -7.08
N PHE A 133 -3.06 10.46 -8.15
CA PHE A 133 -4.02 11.45 -8.66
C PHE A 133 -5.03 10.83 -9.62
N GLU A 134 -4.90 9.53 -9.89
CA GLU A 134 -5.78 8.80 -10.80
C GLU A 134 -7.08 8.44 -10.10
N SER A 135 -8.20 8.64 -10.78
CA SER A 135 -9.49 8.25 -10.25
C SER A 135 -9.62 6.71 -10.25
N ALA A 136 -10.55 6.19 -9.44
CA ALA A 136 -10.91 4.77 -9.50
C ALA A 136 -11.32 4.32 -10.91
N ARG A 137 -11.90 5.23 -11.70
CA ARG A 137 -12.24 5.01 -13.11
C ARG A 137 -10.99 4.81 -13.95
N ASP A 138 -9.99 5.67 -13.82
CA ASP A 138 -8.74 5.59 -14.59
C ASP A 138 -7.93 4.33 -14.24
N ILE A 139 -7.93 3.95 -12.95
CA ILE A 139 -7.35 2.68 -12.49
C ILE A 139 -8.10 1.49 -13.12
N GLY A 140 -9.44 1.53 -13.12
CA GLY A 140 -10.27 0.50 -13.74
C GLY A 140 -10.04 0.38 -15.25
N LEU A 141 -9.92 1.50 -15.97
CA LEU A 141 -9.64 1.50 -17.41
C LEU A 141 -8.28 0.86 -17.73
N ARG A 142 -7.22 1.21 -16.97
CA ARG A 142 -5.90 0.58 -17.15
C ARG A 142 -5.89 -0.91 -16.83
N LEU A 143 -6.67 -1.33 -15.81
CA LEU A 143 -6.86 -2.74 -15.53
C LEU A 143 -7.50 -3.43 -16.73
N MET A 144 -8.56 -2.87 -17.30
CA MET A 144 -9.23 -3.41 -18.49
C MET A 144 -8.29 -3.50 -19.69
N GLU A 145 -7.53 -2.43 -19.98
CA GLU A 145 -6.53 -2.43 -21.06
C GLU A 145 -5.46 -3.51 -20.85
N SER A 146 -4.98 -3.64 -19.61
CA SER A 146 -4.00 -4.66 -19.24
C SER A 146 -4.56 -6.08 -19.42
N LEU A 147 -5.84 -6.30 -19.08
CA LEU A 147 -6.52 -7.58 -19.26
C LEU A 147 -6.74 -7.91 -20.73
N VAL A 148 -7.14 -6.94 -21.55
CA VAL A 148 -7.29 -7.13 -23.00
C VAL A 148 -5.94 -7.50 -23.62
N LYS A 149 -4.88 -6.77 -23.28
CA LYS A 149 -3.52 -7.09 -23.74
C LYS A 149 -3.07 -8.48 -23.28
N HIS A 150 -3.36 -8.85 -22.03
CA HIS A 150 -3.05 -10.15 -21.49
C HIS A 150 -3.78 -11.28 -22.24
N ARG A 151 -5.08 -11.12 -22.50
CA ARG A 151 -5.90 -12.09 -23.23
C ARG A 151 -5.41 -12.34 -24.65
N ASN A 152 -4.94 -11.30 -25.33
CA ASN A 152 -4.35 -11.45 -26.66
C ASN A 152 -3.09 -12.32 -26.65
N GLN A 153 -2.39 -12.39 -25.51
CA GLN A 153 -1.18 -13.21 -25.33
C GLN A 153 -1.50 -14.59 -24.73
N HIS A 154 -2.56 -14.67 -23.91
CA HIS A 154 -2.96 -15.85 -23.18
C HIS A 154 -4.49 -16.02 -23.28
N PRO A 155 -4.99 -16.60 -24.39
CA PRO A 155 -6.41 -16.86 -24.52
C PRO A 155 -6.87 -17.81 -23.41
N VAL A 156 -7.98 -17.47 -22.76
CA VAL A 156 -8.63 -18.28 -21.73
C VAL A 156 -10.13 -18.31 -22.00
N ASN A 157 -10.76 -19.44 -21.68
CA ASN A 157 -12.17 -19.68 -22.02
C ASN A 157 -13.16 -18.93 -21.12
N ARG A 158 -12.74 -18.45 -19.94
CA ARG A 158 -13.61 -17.75 -18.98
C ARG A 158 -12.80 -16.91 -17.98
N ILE A 159 -13.31 -15.75 -17.56
CA ILE A 159 -12.88 -15.09 -16.32
C ILE A 159 -13.98 -15.29 -15.30
N GLN A 160 -13.64 -15.69 -14.08
CA GLN A 160 -14.66 -15.99 -13.10
C GLN A 160 -14.58 -15.14 -11.83
N TRP A 161 -13.44 -14.50 -11.50
CA TRP A 161 -13.33 -13.74 -10.25
C TRP A 161 -12.33 -12.56 -10.27
N ALA A 162 -12.69 -11.43 -9.66
CA ALA A 162 -11.76 -10.38 -9.25
C ALA A 162 -11.79 -10.24 -7.72
N LEU A 163 -10.68 -10.54 -7.06
CA LEU A 163 -10.46 -10.29 -5.63
C LEU A 163 -9.86 -8.90 -5.45
N VAL A 164 -10.74 -7.93 -5.22
CA VAL A 164 -10.34 -6.55 -4.90
C VAL A 164 -10.26 -6.40 -3.38
N ASN A 165 -9.06 -6.25 -2.83
CA ASN A 165 -8.91 -5.86 -1.43
C ASN A 165 -9.04 -4.33 -1.33
N MET A 166 -10.27 -3.84 -1.34
CA MET A 166 -10.61 -2.43 -1.13
C MET A 166 -10.70 -2.14 0.39
N ALA A 167 -9.60 -2.30 1.12
CA ALA A 167 -9.56 -2.16 2.59
C ALA A 167 -9.96 -0.76 3.13
N ASN A 168 -10.46 0.16 2.32
CA ASN A 168 -11.04 1.42 2.77
C ASN A 168 -12.28 1.91 2.00
N MET A 169 -12.89 1.06 1.15
CA MET A 169 -14.28 1.28 0.72
C MET A 169 -15.14 0.22 1.39
N MET A 170 -15.89 0.66 2.40
CA MET A 170 -16.81 -0.14 3.20
C MET A 170 -17.58 -1.17 2.35
N HIS A 171 -17.48 -2.45 2.74
CA HIS A 171 -18.50 -3.47 2.46
C HIS A 171 -18.79 -3.90 1.01
N SER A 172 -17.80 -4.22 0.15
CA SER A 172 -18.12 -5.03 -1.04
C SER A 172 -16.97 -5.82 -1.65
N VAL A 173 -17.20 -7.13 -1.77
CA VAL A 173 -16.61 -7.96 -2.83
C VAL A 173 -17.42 -7.66 -4.10
N TYR A 174 -16.82 -7.03 -5.10
CA TYR A 174 -17.50 -6.75 -6.35
C TYR A 174 -17.34 -7.94 -7.32
N LEU A 175 -18.41 -8.69 -7.55
CA LEU A 175 -18.50 -9.63 -8.67
C LEU A 175 -18.70 -8.83 -9.95
N TRP A 176 -17.77 -8.94 -10.88
CA TRP A 176 -17.97 -8.53 -12.26
C TRP A 176 -17.99 -9.79 -13.13
N TYR A 177 -19.12 -10.07 -13.76
CA TYR A 177 -19.19 -11.00 -14.89
C TYR A 177 -18.86 -10.20 -16.15
N LEU A 178 -17.74 -10.52 -16.79
CA LEU A 178 -17.34 -10.01 -18.10
C LEU A 178 -17.32 -11.15 -19.12
#